data_AF-A0A089MJ11-F1
#
_entry.id   AF-A0A089MJ11-F1
#
_cell.length_a   1.000
_cell.length_b   1.000
_cell.length_c   1.000
_cell.angle_alpha   90.00
_cell.angle_beta   90.00
_cell.angle_gamma   90.00
#
_symmetry.space_group_name_H-M   'P 1'
#
loop_
_entity.id
_entity.type
_entity.pdbx_description
1 polymer ?
#
loop_
_entity_poly.entity_id
_entity_poly.type
_entity_poly.pdbx_seq_one_letter_code
_entity_poly.pdbx_strand_id
1 'polypeptide(L)'
;MAKIKSLAAMPYYVVLIYMIAGLLGAGYFHTRSFLVLDVLLYAAAFSCILHSGRVMLLPVHVLLLVFTAMYWISAVWAVDLEQAVLEAAKISSLLPLSLLFATLSSKQRDRVWSAWAWCGAALTLWGLVFGLFREGRLESTLGYANSYAVIAAAAIAAGWRAYQLSGYKRYWLACVVTSGGLLLSGSRAVIILAVIGAVLYVGITGQNKKIAMLGALTAAVLLGGGIALSIWSGEAAYREIAWNAPEFALRRIYWNDALQLWRKHWLLGVGGGGWAVLYPSVFVKYAHQQYLQVALDTGILGGLTFIAMIAGSLWAGLRRGHSGRSTLLVILLFGIHIAFDIDLAYPLIFGLFIMLLTGAEAEGFSARPFRFSRWTGAVTALPVLCAIVAFTWLTLGYNRLAGGESQMLRKDWHKAEQSLLGADKALPWSHETHYQLAALYSAIAQDKGDAIYMDKAVQEMQTASDMIPENRNYKAMLKQAEKQQE
;
A
#
# COMPACT_ATOMS: atom_id res chain seq x y z
N MET A 1 28.86 -19.47 -18.35
CA MET A 1 29.04 -18.76 -17.05
C MET A 1 28.36 -17.40 -16.97
N ALA A 2 28.32 -16.56 -18.03
CA ALA A 2 27.68 -15.23 -17.99
C ALA A 2 26.16 -15.26 -17.75
N LYS A 3 25.41 -16.20 -18.37
CA LYS A 3 23.95 -16.37 -18.18
C LYS A 3 23.52 -16.74 -16.74
N ILE A 4 24.40 -17.36 -15.94
CA ILE A 4 24.06 -17.77 -14.56
C ILE A 4 24.22 -16.58 -13.59
N LYS A 5 25.13 -15.65 -13.88
CA LYS A 5 25.33 -14.44 -13.05
C LYS A 5 24.17 -13.44 -13.17
N SER A 6 23.49 -13.36 -14.32
CA SER A 6 22.36 -12.43 -14.51
C SER A 6 21.13 -12.84 -13.68
N LEU A 7 20.83 -14.14 -13.60
CA LEU A 7 19.69 -14.66 -12.83
C LEU A 7 19.87 -14.48 -11.31
N ALA A 8 21.09 -14.58 -10.79
CA ALA A 8 21.37 -14.39 -9.36
C ALA A 8 21.15 -12.94 -8.88
N ALA A 9 21.20 -11.96 -9.79
CA ALA A 9 20.95 -10.56 -9.48
C ALA A 9 19.49 -10.13 -9.68
N MET A 10 18.65 -10.98 -10.29
CA MET A 10 17.27 -10.65 -10.65
C MET A 10 16.41 -10.22 -9.45
N PRO A 11 16.41 -10.91 -8.28
CA PRO A 11 15.61 -10.46 -7.13
C PRO A 11 15.92 -9.03 -6.70
N TYR A 12 17.21 -8.64 -6.77
CA TYR A 12 17.65 -7.31 -6.40
C TYR A 12 17.07 -6.24 -7.33
N TYR A 13 17.13 -6.47 -8.65
CA TYR A 13 16.58 -5.52 -9.61
C TYR A 13 15.05 -5.47 -9.58
N VAL A 14 14.37 -6.60 -9.37
CA VAL A 14 12.91 -6.63 -9.26
C VAL A 14 12.43 -5.84 -8.04
N VAL A 15 13.09 -5.98 -6.88
CA VAL A 15 12.77 -5.18 -5.68
C VAL A 15 13.01 -3.69 -5.94
N LEU A 16 14.09 -3.32 -6.63
CA LEU A 16 14.33 -1.91 -7.01
C LEU A 16 13.29 -1.38 -7.99
N ILE A 17 12.88 -2.17 -8.99
CA ILE A 17 11.82 -1.81 -9.93
C ILE A 17 10.50 -1.61 -9.18
N TYR A 18 10.15 -2.52 -8.27
CA TYR A 18 8.98 -2.39 -7.40
C TYR A 18 8.99 -1.07 -6.63
N MET A 19 10.14 -0.66 -6.09
CA MET A 19 10.25 0.62 -5.38
C MET A 19 10.08 1.80 -6.34
N ILE A 20 10.86 1.85 -7.43
CA ILE A 20 10.89 3.01 -8.34
C ILE A 20 9.54 3.18 -9.06
N ALA A 21 8.97 2.09 -9.59
CA ALA A 21 7.67 2.14 -10.25
C ALA A 21 6.55 2.55 -9.27
N GLY A 22 6.66 2.17 -8.00
CA GLY A 22 5.70 2.58 -6.97
C GLY A 22 5.77 4.07 -6.69
N LEU A 23 6.99 4.62 -6.58
CA LEU A 23 7.18 6.05 -6.36
C LEU A 23 6.64 6.87 -7.53
N LEU A 24 6.81 6.41 -8.77
CA LEU A 24 6.28 7.08 -9.95
C LEU A 24 4.76 6.86 -10.11
N GLY A 25 4.25 5.71 -9.68
CA GLY A 25 2.86 5.27 -9.83
C GLY A 25 1.98 5.53 -8.61
N ALA A 26 2.17 6.64 -7.90
CA ALA A 26 1.38 7.03 -6.72
C ALA A 26 1.26 5.95 -5.63
N GLY A 27 2.36 5.24 -5.36
CA GLY A 27 2.44 4.16 -4.40
C GLY A 27 1.56 2.95 -4.73
N TYR A 28 1.09 2.85 -5.98
CA TYR A 28 0.12 1.89 -6.48
C TYR A 28 -1.29 1.99 -5.86
N PHE A 29 -1.65 3.17 -5.33
CA PHE A 29 -2.92 3.37 -4.62
C PHE A 29 -4.09 3.66 -5.55
N HIS A 30 -3.94 4.66 -6.42
CA HIS A 30 -5.04 5.15 -7.27
C HIS A 30 -5.31 4.28 -8.49
N THR A 31 -4.32 3.50 -8.91
CA THR A 31 -4.42 2.71 -10.13
C THR A 31 -4.41 1.24 -9.78
N ARG A 32 -5.16 0.44 -10.56
CA ARG A 32 -5.08 -1.03 -10.52
C ARG A 32 -3.74 -1.55 -11.09
N SER A 33 -2.71 -0.69 -11.18
CA SER A 33 -1.37 -1.01 -11.68
C SER A 33 -0.63 -2.01 -10.79
N PHE A 34 -1.05 -2.16 -9.52
CA PHE A 34 -0.51 -3.20 -8.65
C PHE A 34 -0.72 -4.61 -9.23
N LEU A 35 -1.74 -4.84 -10.08
CA LEU A 35 -1.95 -6.14 -10.73
C LEU A 35 -0.81 -6.49 -11.71
N VAL A 36 -0.33 -5.51 -12.49
CA VAL A 36 0.85 -5.68 -13.37
C VAL A 36 2.09 -5.97 -12.54
N LEU A 37 2.20 -5.28 -11.40
CA LEU A 37 3.27 -5.52 -10.45
C LEU A 37 3.20 -6.94 -9.87
N ASP A 38 2.02 -7.45 -9.52
CA ASP A 38 1.85 -8.81 -9.03
C ASP A 38 2.35 -9.82 -10.05
N VAL A 39 1.98 -9.65 -11.32
CA VAL A 39 2.52 -10.48 -12.42
C VAL A 39 4.06 -10.46 -12.41
N LEU A 40 4.68 -9.29 -12.29
CA LEU A 40 6.14 -9.15 -12.25
C LEU A 40 6.76 -9.86 -11.03
N LEU A 41 6.22 -9.64 -9.83
CA LEU A 41 6.72 -10.21 -8.58
C LEU A 41 6.58 -11.73 -8.56
N TYR A 42 5.42 -12.26 -8.95
CA TYR A 42 5.19 -13.69 -9.03
C TYR A 42 6.03 -14.34 -10.14
N ALA A 43 6.22 -13.71 -11.30
CA ALA A 43 7.12 -14.21 -12.35
C ALA A 43 8.59 -14.28 -11.89
N ALA A 44 9.04 -13.28 -11.12
CA ALA A 44 10.37 -13.29 -10.53
C ALA A 44 10.51 -14.38 -9.46
N ALA A 45 9.51 -14.54 -8.58
CA ALA A 45 9.48 -15.60 -7.57
C ALA A 45 9.46 -17.00 -8.22
N PHE A 46 8.64 -17.21 -9.25
CA PHE A 46 8.58 -18.42 -10.06
C PHE A 46 9.95 -18.78 -10.63
N SER A 47 10.59 -17.80 -11.27
CA SER A 47 11.91 -17.95 -11.85
C SER A 47 12.95 -18.30 -10.79
N CYS A 48 12.87 -17.70 -9.60
CA CYS A 48 13.75 -18.04 -8.48
C CYS A 48 13.55 -19.48 -8.03
N ILE A 49 12.30 -19.91 -7.79
CA ILE A 49 11.98 -21.27 -7.35
C ILE A 49 12.54 -22.31 -8.32
N LEU A 50 12.35 -22.11 -9.63
CA LEU A 50 12.80 -23.07 -10.66
C LEU A 50 14.32 -23.09 -10.85
N HIS A 51 14.99 -21.94 -10.81
CA HIS A 51 16.41 -21.85 -11.18
C HIS A 51 17.36 -21.99 -9.99
N SER A 52 17.03 -21.42 -8.83
CA SER A 52 17.91 -21.49 -7.66
C SER A 52 17.74 -22.79 -6.90
N GLY A 53 16.54 -23.41 -6.97
CA GLY A 53 16.13 -24.54 -6.14
C GLY A 53 16.22 -24.26 -4.64
N ARG A 54 16.37 -22.98 -4.25
CA ARG A 54 16.64 -22.54 -2.88
C ARG A 54 15.85 -21.27 -2.57
N VAL A 55 15.06 -21.33 -1.50
CA VAL A 55 14.32 -20.19 -0.99
C VAL A 55 14.59 -20.06 0.50
N MET A 56 14.79 -18.84 0.99
CA MET A 56 14.90 -18.58 2.42
C MET A 56 13.49 -18.41 2.97
N LEU A 57 13.04 -19.39 3.77
CA LEU A 57 11.75 -19.33 4.45
C LEU A 57 11.97 -18.82 5.88
N LEU A 58 11.06 -17.93 6.30
CA LEU A 58 11.08 -17.19 7.56
C LEU A 58 9.67 -17.26 8.14
N PRO A 59 9.49 -17.14 9.47
CA PRO A 59 8.16 -17.08 10.08
C PRO A 59 7.21 -16.06 9.43
N VAL A 60 7.71 -14.87 9.06
CA VAL A 60 6.93 -13.84 8.34
C VAL A 60 6.30 -14.37 7.06
N HIS A 61 6.96 -15.28 6.32
CA HIS A 61 6.41 -15.82 5.07
C HIS A 61 5.21 -16.75 5.31
N VAL A 62 5.23 -17.53 6.40
CA VAL A 62 4.10 -18.40 6.78
C VAL A 62 2.92 -17.54 7.20
N LEU A 63 3.17 -16.52 8.01
CA LEU A 63 2.14 -15.59 8.45
C LEU A 63 1.57 -14.76 7.29
N LEU A 64 2.41 -14.32 6.34
CA LEU A 64 1.97 -13.65 5.10
C LEU A 64 1.13 -14.56 4.23
N LEU A 65 1.47 -15.85 4.12
CA LEU A 65 0.66 -16.81 3.36
C LEU A 65 -0.72 -16.98 4.00
N VAL A 66 -0.79 -17.15 5.33
CA VAL A 66 -2.07 -17.23 6.06
C VAL A 66 -2.85 -15.93 5.91
N PHE A 67 -2.19 -14.78 6.06
CA PHE A 67 -2.79 -13.46 5.92
C PHE A 67 -3.39 -13.25 4.54
N THR A 68 -2.64 -13.59 3.49
CA THR A 68 -3.11 -13.53 2.09
C THR A 68 -4.30 -14.47 1.88
N ALA A 69 -4.24 -15.69 2.42
CA ALA A 69 -5.35 -16.64 2.33
C ALA A 69 -6.60 -16.11 3.03
N MET A 70 -6.49 -15.46 4.19
CA MET A 70 -7.64 -14.87 4.88
C MET A 70 -8.33 -13.79 4.05
N TYR A 71 -7.58 -12.95 3.33
CA TYR A 71 -8.15 -11.96 2.40
C TYR A 71 -8.88 -12.61 1.22
N TRP A 72 -8.32 -13.66 0.63
CA TRP A 72 -9.00 -14.39 -0.45
C TRP A 72 -10.24 -15.13 0.03
N ILE A 73 -10.19 -15.71 1.23
CA ILE A 73 -11.34 -16.41 1.82
C ILE A 73 -12.44 -15.40 2.15
N SER A 74 -12.11 -14.20 2.65
CA SER A 74 -13.13 -13.19 2.98
C SER A 74 -13.90 -12.65 1.78
N ALA A 75 -13.37 -12.79 0.56
CA ALA A 75 -14.09 -12.48 -0.67
C ALA A 75 -15.36 -13.33 -0.86
N VAL A 76 -15.44 -14.53 -0.28
CA VAL A 76 -16.59 -15.43 -0.42
C VAL A 76 -17.88 -14.85 0.18
N TRP A 77 -17.77 -14.01 1.21
CA TRP A 77 -18.91 -13.38 1.89
C TRP A 77 -18.79 -11.84 1.92
N ALA A 78 -17.92 -11.29 1.08
CA ALA A 78 -17.71 -9.85 1.04
C ALA A 78 -18.99 -9.13 0.63
N VAL A 79 -19.24 -7.99 1.27
CA VAL A 79 -20.34 -7.10 0.86
C VAL A 79 -20.10 -6.50 -0.52
N ASP A 80 -18.82 -6.31 -0.87
CA ASP A 80 -18.36 -5.88 -2.17
C ASP A 80 -17.32 -6.90 -2.67
N LEU A 81 -17.77 -7.82 -3.52
CA LEU A 81 -16.91 -8.88 -4.07
C LEU A 81 -15.75 -8.29 -4.87
N GLU A 82 -16.00 -7.26 -5.67
CA GLU A 82 -14.98 -6.67 -6.53
C GLU A 82 -13.86 -6.03 -5.70
N GLN A 83 -14.22 -5.19 -4.73
CA GLN A 83 -13.22 -4.57 -3.86
C GLN A 83 -12.52 -5.61 -2.99
N ALA A 84 -13.20 -6.66 -2.52
CA ALA A 84 -12.56 -7.71 -1.73
C ALA A 84 -11.51 -8.48 -2.55
N VAL A 85 -11.81 -8.81 -3.81
CA VAL A 85 -10.84 -9.42 -4.73
C VAL A 85 -9.66 -8.47 -5.00
N LEU A 86 -9.91 -7.17 -5.19
CA LEU A 86 -8.86 -6.19 -5.42
C LEU A 86 -7.96 -6.00 -4.20
N GLU A 87 -8.51 -5.92 -2.99
CA GLU A 87 -7.71 -5.85 -1.75
C GLU A 87 -6.94 -7.16 -1.52
N ALA A 88 -7.54 -8.33 -1.75
CA ALA A 88 -6.83 -9.61 -1.69
C ALA A 88 -5.67 -9.70 -2.69
N ALA A 89 -5.86 -9.18 -3.91
CA ALA A 89 -4.81 -9.07 -4.91
C ALA A 89 -3.67 -8.14 -4.42
N LYS A 90 -3.97 -6.95 -3.87
CA LYS A 90 -2.95 -6.07 -3.28
C LYS A 90 -2.13 -6.76 -2.19
N ILE A 91 -2.78 -7.49 -1.28
CA ILE A 91 -2.09 -8.23 -0.20
C ILE A 91 -1.23 -9.36 -0.77
N SER A 92 -1.66 -9.99 -1.87
CA SER A 92 -0.92 -11.07 -2.52
C SER A 92 0.46 -10.62 -3.02
N SER A 93 0.65 -9.35 -3.34
CA SER A 93 1.95 -8.75 -3.72
C SER A 93 3.05 -8.93 -2.65
N LEU A 94 2.65 -8.99 -1.37
CA LEU A 94 3.56 -8.91 -0.23
C LEU A 94 4.40 -10.19 -0.05
N LEU A 95 3.83 -11.35 -0.34
CA LEU A 95 4.52 -12.63 -0.21
C LEU A 95 5.68 -12.80 -1.20
N PRO A 96 5.52 -12.66 -2.53
CA PRO A 96 6.65 -12.75 -3.45
C PRO A 96 7.67 -11.63 -3.21
N LEU A 97 7.24 -10.42 -2.85
CA LEU A 97 8.16 -9.34 -2.48
C LEU A 97 9.04 -9.73 -1.29
N SER A 98 8.43 -10.23 -0.22
CA SER A 98 9.12 -10.69 1.00
C SER A 98 10.10 -11.83 0.69
N LEU A 99 9.68 -12.82 -0.09
CA LEU A 99 10.53 -13.95 -0.52
C LEU A 99 11.74 -13.47 -1.34
N LEU A 100 11.52 -12.59 -2.32
CA LEU A 100 12.59 -12.02 -3.14
C LEU A 100 13.58 -11.23 -2.28
N PHE A 101 13.07 -10.38 -1.38
CA PHE A 101 13.89 -9.59 -0.47
C PHE A 101 14.71 -10.47 0.50
N ALA A 102 14.11 -11.53 1.01
CA ALA A 102 14.75 -12.51 1.88
C ALA A 102 15.94 -13.20 1.18
N THR A 103 15.83 -13.48 -0.12
CA THR A 103 16.93 -14.11 -0.88
C THR A 103 18.17 -13.21 -1.08
N LEU A 104 18.04 -11.90 -0.89
CA LEU A 104 19.13 -10.96 -1.06
C LEU A 104 20.20 -11.16 0.00
N SER A 105 21.47 -11.04 -0.39
CA SER A 105 22.57 -10.94 0.58
C SER A 105 22.43 -9.70 1.46
N SER A 106 23.04 -9.70 2.65
CA SER A 106 23.04 -8.51 3.54
C SER A 106 23.52 -7.25 2.82
N LYS A 107 24.59 -7.34 2.00
CA LYS A 107 25.07 -6.21 1.19
C LYS A 107 24.03 -5.71 0.17
N GLN A 108 23.27 -6.61 -0.46
CA GLN A 108 22.20 -6.22 -1.38
C GLN A 108 21.03 -5.58 -0.65
N ARG A 109 20.62 -6.10 0.50
CA ARG A 109 19.58 -5.48 1.34
C ARG A 109 20.00 -4.08 1.79
N ASP A 110 21.24 -3.89 2.20
CA ASP A 110 21.77 -2.56 2.55
C ASP A 110 21.77 -1.59 1.36
N ARG A 111 21.98 -2.07 0.13
CA ARG A 111 21.82 -1.25 -1.08
C ARG A 111 20.37 -0.90 -1.36
N VAL A 112 19.42 -1.81 -1.13
CA VAL A 112 17.97 -1.53 -1.23
C VAL A 112 17.58 -0.46 -0.21
N TRP A 113 18.03 -0.57 1.05
CA TRP A 113 17.83 0.47 2.05
C TRP A 113 18.48 1.80 1.66
N SER A 114 19.69 1.76 1.11
CA SER A 114 20.34 2.97 0.59
C SER A 114 19.55 3.61 -0.55
N ALA A 115 18.85 2.83 -1.38
CA ALA A 115 17.99 3.35 -2.43
C ALA A 115 16.78 4.10 -1.85
N TRP A 116 16.18 3.62 -0.75
CA TRP A 116 15.10 4.35 -0.06
C TRP A 116 15.49 5.76 0.37
N ALA A 117 16.73 5.96 0.84
CA ALA A 117 17.23 7.29 1.19
C ALA A 117 17.21 8.26 -0.01
N TRP A 118 17.60 7.78 -1.19
CA TRP A 118 17.55 8.56 -2.42
C TRP A 118 16.13 8.76 -2.94
N CYS A 119 15.25 7.78 -2.74
CA CYS A 119 13.85 7.88 -3.12
C CYS A 119 13.13 9.00 -2.36
N GLY A 120 13.37 9.14 -1.06
CA GLY A 120 12.81 10.25 -0.27
C GLY A 120 13.28 11.62 -0.77
N ALA A 121 14.57 11.76 -1.06
CA ALA A 121 15.12 13.00 -1.61
C ALA A 121 14.56 13.29 -3.01
N ALA A 122 14.49 12.29 -3.88
CA ALA A 122 13.96 12.42 -5.23
C ALA A 122 12.47 12.81 -5.23
N LEU A 123 11.64 12.15 -4.41
CA LEU A 123 10.23 12.52 -4.26
C LEU A 123 10.05 13.95 -3.76
N THR A 124 10.90 14.39 -2.83
CA THR A 124 10.86 15.75 -2.30
C THR A 124 11.16 16.76 -3.40
N LEU A 125 12.26 16.58 -4.12
CA LEU A 125 12.64 17.47 -5.21
C LEU A 125 11.62 17.45 -6.34
N TRP A 126 11.10 16.27 -6.70
CA TRP A 126 10.06 16.12 -7.71
C TRP A 126 8.79 16.89 -7.34
N GLY A 127 8.31 16.70 -6.11
CA GLY A 127 7.12 17.40 -5.64
C GLY A 127 7.29 18.92 -5.58
N LEU A 128 8.49 19.40 -5.24
CA LEU A 128 8.83 20.83 -5.30
C LEU A 128 8.86 21.37 -6.73
N VAL A 129 9.55 20.68 -7.64
CA VAL A 129 9.71 21.10 -9.04
C VAL A 129 8.38 21.17 -9.77
N PHE A 130 7.49 20.20 -9.54
CA PHE A 130 6.21 20.11 -10.21
C PHE A 130 5.04 20.71 -9.41
N GLY A 131 5.32 21.34 -8.26
CA GLY A 131 4.28 21.97 -7.43
C GLY A 131 3.21 20.99 -6.94
N LEU A 132 3.59 19.76 -6.60
CA LEU A 132 2.67 18.69 -6.17
C LEU A 132 2.27 18.86 -4.70
N PHE A 133 1.51 19.93 -4.45
CA PHE A 133 0.91 20.29 -3.18
C PHE A 133 -0.60 20.16 -3.25
N ARG A 134 -1.21 19.65 -2.18
CA ARG A 134 -2.65 19.68 -1.96
C ARG A 134 -2.90 20.37 -0.63
N GLU A 135 -3.75 21.39 -0.63
CA GLU A 135 -4.07 22.18 0.57
C GLU A 135 -2.82 22.73 1.29
N GLY A 136 -1.81 23.15 0.51
CA GLY A 136 -0.55 23.68 1.03
C GLY A 136 0.41 22.62 1.59
N ARG A 137 0.09 21.32 1.48
CA ARG A 137 0.90 20.21 1.97
C ARG A 137 1.57 19.46 0.83
N LEU A 138 2.87 19.20 0.95
CA LEU A 138 3.61 18.41 -0.04
C LEU A 138 3.16 16.94 0.02
N GLU A 139 2.59 16.46 -1.07
CA GLU A 139 2.20 15.05 -1.24
C GLU A 139 3.04 14.32 -2.30
N SER A 140 3.74 15.08 -3.15
CA SER A 140 4.52 14.55 -4.27
C SER A 140 3.63 13.66 -5.17
N THR A 141 4.19 12.61 -5.76
CA THR A 141 3.45 11.69 -6.64
C THR A 141 2.41 10.82 -5.91
N LEU A 142 2.43 10.77 -4.57
CA LEU A 142 1.59 9.83 -3.81
C LEU A 142 0.14 10.30 -3.66
N GLY A 143 -0.14 11.59 -3.84
CA GLY A 143 -1.52 12.12 -3.72
C GLY A 143 -2.07 12.13 -2.28
N TYR A 144 -1.24 11.83 -1.28
CA TYR A 144 -1.58 11.89 0.13
C TYR A 144 -0.36 12.22 1.00
N ALA A 145 -0.44 13.36 1.70
CA ALA A 145 0.68 13.94 2.42
C ALA A 145 1.20 13.07 3.59
N ASN A 146 0.33 12.32 4.28
CA ASN A 146 0.76 11.45 5.38
C ASN A 146 1.58 10.25 4.87
N SER A 147 1.12 9.60 3.79
CA SER A 147 1.86 8.51 3.14
C SER A 147 3.21 8.97 2.56
N TYR A 148 3.29 10.19 2.02
CA TYR A 148 4.56 10.82 1.67
C TYR A 148 5.46 11.03 2.90
N ALA A 149 4.92 11.55 4.00
CA ALA A 149 5.67 11.76 5.22
C ALA A 149 6.26 10.46 5.79
N VAL A 150 5.51 9.35 5.75
CA VAL A 150 6.00 8.02 6.18
C VAL A 150 7.19 7.57 5.34
N ILE A 151 7.11 7.72 4.01
CA ILE A 151 8.24 7.41 3.12
C ILE A 151 9.42 8.33 3.41
N ALA A 152 9.19 9.63 3.65
CA ALA A 152 10.25 10.57 4.00
C ALA A 152 10.94 10.19 5.32
N ALA A 153 10.18 9.86 6.36
CA ALA A 153 10.73 9.41 7.65
C ALA A 153 11.52 8.10 7.51
N ALA A 154 11.01 7.12 6.76
CA ALA A 154 11.72 5.89 6.46
C ALA A 154 13.01 6.13 5.65
N ALA A 155 12.98 7.04 4.69
CA ALA A 155 14.13 7.44 3.89
C ALA A 155 15.22 8.14 4.73
N ILE A 156 14.84 8.96 5.71
CA ILE A 156 15.77 9.56 6.67
C ILE A 156 16.47 8.46 7.48
N ALA A 157 15.70 7.52 8.07
CA ALA A 157 16.26 6.41 8.84
C ALA A 157 17.17 5.51 7.98
N ALA A 158 16.78 5.25 6.73
CA ALA A 158 17.57 4.50 5.78
C ALA A 158 18.86 5.24 5.39
N GLY A 159 18.80 6.58 5.27
CA GLY A 159 19.96 7.44 5.02
C GLY A 159 20.96 7.42 6.17
N TRP A 160 20.49 7.41 7.42
CA TRP A 160 21.36 7.24 8.60
C TRP A 160 22.08 5.89 8.57
N ARG A 161 21.35 4.80 8.30
CA ARG A 161 21.96 3.46 8.16
C ARG A 161 22.97 3.42 7.02
N ALA A 162 22.63 3.98 5.87
CA ALA A 162 23.53 4.02 4.70
C ALA A 162 24.81 4.81 5.00
N TYR A 163 24.71 5.93 5.72
CA TYR A 163 25.86 6.68 6.20
C TYR A 163 26.69 5.89 7.22
N GLN A 164 26.05 5.21 8.18
CA GLN A 164 26.74 4.36 9.16
C GLN A 164 27.59 3.28 8.50
N LEU A 165 27.06 2.65 7.45
CA LEU A 165 27.74 1.54 6.76
C LEU A 165 28.83 2.01 5.78
N SER A 166 28.68 3.20 5.17
CA SER A 166 29.55 3.62 4.06
C SER A 166 30.44 4.82 4.37
N GLY A 167 30.10 5.66 5.36
CA GLY A 167 30.77 6.92 5.65
C GLY A 167 30.56 8.03 4.61
N TYR A 168 29.79 7.80 3.54
CA TYR A 168 29.64 8.79 2.47
C TYR A 168 28.72 9.95 2.84
N LYS A 169 29.27 11.17 2.84
CA LYS A 169 28.54 12.40 3.18
C LYS A 169 27.34 12.71 2.27
N ARG A 170 27.27 12.12 1.07
CA ARG A 170 26.11 12.30 0.16
C ARG A 170 24.77 11.88 0.80
N TYR A 171 24.78 10.95 1.76
CA TYR A 171 23.58 10.57 2.49
C TYR A 171 23.11 11.65 3.48
N TRP A 172 24.00 12.55 3.92
CA TRP A 172 23.60 13.74 4.69
C TRP A 172 22.73 14.65 3.84
N LEU A 173 23.16 14.92 2.60
CA LEU A 173 22.39 15.75 1.67
C LEU A 173 21.00 15.14 1.44
N ALA A 174 20.93 13.83 1.20
CA ALA A 174 19.66 13.13 1.04
C ALA A 174 18.75 13.28 2.28
N CYS A 175 19.29 13.10 3.49
CA CYS A 175 18.54 13.30 4.74
C CYS A 175 18.07 14.75 4.90
N VAL A 176 18.91 15.74 4.62
CA VAL A 176 18.54 17.17 4.75
C VAL A 176 17.41 17.53 3.79
N VAL A 177 17.54 17.16 2.52
CA VAL A 177 16.49 17.38 1.51
C VAL A 177 15.19 16.71 1.96
N THR A 178 15.26 15.45 2.38
CA THR A 178 14.09 14.68 2.80
C THR A 178 13.45 15.23 4.09
N SER A 179 14.23 15.75 5.04
CA SER A 179 13.72 16.43 6.24
C SER A 179 12.96 17.71 5.89
N GLY A 180 13.45 18.49 4.91
CA GLY A 180 12.71 19.63 4.38
C GLY A 180 11.37 19.19 3.77
N GLY A 181 11.38 18.12 2.98
CA GLY A 181 10.17 17.49 2.46
C GLY A 181 9.19 17.04 3.55
N LEU A 182 9.69 16.34 4.58
CA LEU A 182 8.89 15.90 5.72
C LEU A 182 8.21 17.09 6.44
N LEU A 183 8.91 18.21 6.62
CA LEU A 183 8.31 19.42 7.18
C LEU A 183 7.20 19.99 6.27
N LEU A 184 7.45 20.05 4.95
CA LEU A 184 6.49 20.53 3.96
C LEU A 184 5.27 19.61 3.79
N SER A 185 5.36 18.35 4.18
CA SER A 185 4.20 17.44 4.20
C SER A 185 3.11 17.89 5.19
N GLY A 186 3.48 18.70 6.18
CA GLY A 186 2.59 19.09 7.28
C GLY A 186 2.08 17.91 8.12
N SER A 187 2.63 16.70 7.97
CA SER A 187 2.17 15.51 8.71
C SER A 187 2.72 15.50 10.14
N ARG A 188 1.95 16.07 11.06
CA ARG A 188 2.39 16.33 12.44
C ARG A 188 2.66 15.06 13.22
N ALA A 189 1.80 14.05 13.08
CA ALA A 189 1.99 12.75 13.71
C ALA A 189 3.33 12.13 13.27
N VAL A 190 3.64 12.17 11.97
CA VAL A 190 4.91 11.62 11.47
C VAL A 190 6.10 12.46 11.89
N ILE A 191 6.00 13.80 11.89
CA ILE A 191 7.07 14.68 12.38
C ILE A 191 7.38 14.39 13.86
N ILE A 192 6.36 14.28 14.71
CA ILE A 192 6.52 13.94 16.14
C ILE A 192 7.20 12.58 16.28
N LEU A 193 6.72 11.55 15.57
CA LEU A 193 7.34 10.22 15.61
C LEU A 193 8.78 10.22 15.07
N ALA A 194 9.07 11.02 14.05
CA ALA A 194 10.42 11.18 13.50
C ALA A 194 11.36 11.87 14.49
N VAL A 195 10.89 12.89 15.23
CA VAL A 195 11.66 13.53 16.31
C VAL A 195 11.91 12.56 17.46
N ILE A 196 10.88 11.87 17.94
CA ILE A 196 11.02 10.84 18.99
C ILE A 196 12.00 9.76 18.53
N GLY A 197 11.86 9.28 17.30
CA GLY A 197 12.75 8.31 16.70
C GLY A 197 14.19 8.81 16.59
N ALA A 198 14.40 10.06 16.20
CA ALA A 198 15.73 10.67 16.14
C ALA A 198 16.38 10.73 17.53
N VAL A 199 15.65 11.18 18.56
CA VAL A 199 16.16 11.26 19.94
C VAL A 199 16.50 9.88 20.49
N LEU A 200 15.60 8.91 20.33
CA LEU A 200 15.84 7.53 20.77
C LEU A 200 17.01 6.89 20.01
N TYR A 201 17.12 7.16 18.70
CA TYR A 201 18.22 6.67 17.88
C TYR A 201 19.58 7.22 18.32
N VAL A 202 19.66 8.50 18.73
CA VAL A 202 20.86 9.07 19.35
C VAL A 202 21.23 8.31 20.63
N GLY A 203 20.26 8.02 21.49
CA GLY A 203 20.48 7.22 22.70
C GLY A 203 20.99 5.81 22.41
N ILE A 204 20.47 5.15 21.37
CA ILE A 204 20.88 3.81 20.95
C ILE A 204 22.29 3.81 20.34
N THR A 205 22.65 4.85 19.57
CA THR A 205 23.88 4.93 18.77
C THR A 205 24.97 5.81 19.37
N GLY A 206 24.79 6.32 20.59
CA GLY A 206 25.63 7.36 21.23
C GLY A 206 27.13 7.07 21.30
N GLN A 207 27.56 5.81 21.11
CA GLN A 207 28.97 5.45 20.96
C GLN A 207 29.60 6.00 19.66
N ASN A 208 28.81 6.21 18.61
CA ASN A 208 29.27 6.82 17.36
C ASN A 208 28.87 8.30 17.29
N LYS A 209 29.77 9.18 17.75
CA LYS A 209 29.56 10.64 17.82
C LYS A 209 29.05 11.25 16.51
N LYS A 210 29.49 10.77 15.34
CA LYS A 210 29.07 11.31 14.03
C LYS A 210 27.61 10.98 13.70
N ILE A 211 27.15 9.80 14.10
CA ILE A 211 25.76 9.34 13.88
C ILE A 211 24.83 9.98 14.91
N ALA A 212 25.27 10.06 16.17
CA ALA A 212 24.57 10.79 17.21
C ALA A 212 24.35 12.26 16.84
N MET A 213 25.37 12.92 16.26
CA MET A 213 25.24 14.28 15.75
C MET A 213 24.21 14.40 14.62
N LEU A 214 24.15 13.42 13.71
CA LEU A 214 23.17 13.41 12.61
C LEU A 214 21.74 13.26 13.13
N GLY A 215 21.52 12.37 14.09
CA GLY A 215 20.21 12.23 14.76
C GLY A 215 19.82 13.49 15.51
N ALA A 216 20.74 14.09 16.26
CA ALA A 216 20.50 15.34 16.99
C ALA A 216 20.20 16.51 16.07
N LEU A 217 20.96 16.67 14.97
CA LEU A 217 20.70 17.70 13.96
C LEU A 217 19.34 17.51 13.30
N THR A 218 18.98 16.28 12.96
CA THR A 218 17.67 15.99 12.36
C THR A 218 16.55 16.34 13.33
N ALA A 219 16.67 15.93 14.61
CA ALA A 219 15.70 16.30 15.64
C ALA A 219 15.58 17.83 15.78
N ALA A 220 16.70 18.55 15.81
CA ALA A 220 16.73 20.00 15.91
C ALA A 220 16.08 20.69 14.70
N VAL A 221 16.37 20.22 13.48
CA VAL A 221 15.75 20.75 12.24
C VAL A 221 14.25 20.49 12.22
N LEU A 222 13.82 19.28 12.56
CA LEU A 222 12.40 18.94 12.57
C LEU A 222 11.62 19.70 13.66
N LEU A 223 12.19 19.83 14.86
CA LEU A 223 11.61 20.61 15.96
C LEU A 223 11.58 22.11 15.61
N GLY A 224 12.74 22.68 15.27
CA GLY A 224 12.86 24.11 14.95
C GLY A 224 12.03 24.50 13.73
N GLY A 225 12.07 23.69 12.67
CA GLY A 225 11.27 23.88 11.46
C GLY A 225 9.77 23.72 11.72
N GLY A 226 9.37 22.72 12.50
CA GLY A 226 7.97 22.56 12.90
C GLY A 226 7.44 23.74 13.72
N ILE A 227 8.23 24.23 14.68
CA ILE A 227 7.90 25.42 15.49
C ILE A 227 7.80 26.66 14.60
N ALA A 228 8.78 26.90 13.73
CA ALA A 228 8.79 28.05 12.83
C ALA A 228 7.58 28.03 11.87
N LEU A 229 7.24 26.88 11.30
CA LEU A 229 6.03 26.71 10.47
C LEU A 229 4.76 26.97 11.27
N SER A 230 4.71 26.54 12.54
CA SER A 230 3.55 26.76 13.41
C SER A 230 3.39 28.24 13.77
N ILE A 231 4.48 28.96 14.04
CA ILE A 231 4.46 30.41 14.29
C ILE A 231 4.03 31.16 13.03
N TRP A 232 4.55 30.78 11.86
CA TRP A 232 4.25 31.44 10.60
C TRP A 232 2.78 31.25 10.16
N SER A 233 2.19 30.10 10.48
CA SER A 233 0.78 29.79 10.14
C SER A 233 -0.25 30.30 11.16
N GLY A 234 0.17 30.91 12.28
CA GLY A 234 -0.71 31.52 13.27
C GLY A 234 -1.37 30.53 14.26
N GLU A 235 -2.30 31.02 15.10
CA GLU A 235 -2.93 30.26 16.20
C GLU A 235 -3.66 28.97 15.77
N ALA A 236 -4.03 28.85 14.49
CA ALA A 236 -4.70 27.66 13.94
C ALA A 236 -3.83 26.39 14.05
N ALA A 237 -2.51 26.52 13.95
CA ALA A 237 -1.59 25.37 13.95
C ALA A 237 -1.56 24.61 15.29
N TYR A 238 -1.70 25.30 16.43
CA TYR A 238 -1.60 24.66 17.76
C TYR A 238 -2.87 23.88 18.16
N ARG A 239 -4.05 24.31 17.69
CA ARG A 239 -5.34 23.65 18.01
C ARG A 239 -5.52 22.31 17.31
N GLU A 240 -4.79 22.10 16.21
CA GLU A 240 -4.91 20.92 15.36
C GLU A 240 -3.97 19.74 15.74
N ILE A 241 -3.09 19.89 16.74
CA ILE A 241 -2.30 18.76 17.31
C ILE A 241 -3.04 18.10 18.50
N ALA A 242 -4.01 18.81 19.09
CA ALA A 242 -4.75 18.32 20.24
C ALA A 242 -5.64 17.12 19.87
N TRP A 243 -5.94 16.27 20.86
CA TRP A 243 -6.89 15.16 20.73
C TRP A 243 -8.30 15.60 20.24
N ASN A 244 -8.61 16.89 20.40
CA ASN A 244 -9.87 17.50 19.98
C ASN A 244 -9.75 18.29 18.66
N ALA A 245 -8.63 18.18 17.94
CA ALA A 245 -8.47 18.73 16.60
C ALA A 245 -9.58 18.20 15.66
N PRO A 246 -10.11 19.01 14.72
CA PRO A 246 -11.21 18.59 13.84
C PRO A 246 -10.92 17.30 13.06
N GLU A 247 -9.72 17.18 12.47
CA GLU A 247 -9.30 15.97 11.74
C GLU A 247 -9.29 14.73 12.64
N PHE A 248 -8.73 14.88 13.86
CA PHE A 248 -8.64 13.78 14.80
C PHE A 248 -10.01 13.42 15.41
N ALA A 249 -10.86 14.43 15.63
CA ALA A 249 -12.24 14.23 16.05
C ALA A 249 -13.03 13.42 15.03
N LEU A 250 -12.84 13.71 13.74
CA LEU A 250 -13.45 12.96 12.65
C LEU A 250 -12.92 11.52 12.58
N ARG A 251 -11.60 11.31 12.68
CA ARG A 251 -11.00 9.96 12.74
C ARG A 251 -11.55 9.13 13.91
N ARG A 252 -11.78 9.73 15.08
CA ARG A 252 -12.39 9.02 16.24
C ARG A 252 -13.81 8.53 15.96
N ILE A 253 -14.60 9.29 15.21
CA ILE A 253 -15.93 8.85 14.77
C ILE A 253 -15.77 7.62 13.88
N TYR A 254 -14.87 7.67 12.89
CA TYR A 254 -14.58 6.52 12.03
C TYR A 254 -14.13 5.31 12.82
N TRP A 255 -13.24 5.46 13.80
CA TRP A 255 -12.77 4.35 14.62
C TRP A 255 -13.87 3.74 15.48
N ASN A 256 -14.71 4.58 16.07
CA ASN A 256 -15.84 4.12 16.88
C ASN A 256 -16.84 3.35 16.03
N ASP A 257 -17.17 3.86 14.85
CA ASP A 257 -18.14 3.25 13.95
C ASP A 257 -17.56 1.98 13.30
N ALA A 258 -16.28 1.99 12.93
CA ALA A 258 -15.54 0.82 12.48
C ALA A 258 -15.48 -0.26 13.56
N LEU A 259 -15.29 0.11 14.84
CA LEU A 259 -15.29 -0.83 15.94
C LEU A 259 -16.68 -1.41 16.17
N GLN A 260 -17.73 -0.60 16.07
CA GLN A 260 -19.11 -1.08 16.18
C GLN A 260 -19.46 -2.03 15.03
N LEU A 261 -19.06 -1.70 13.80
CA LEU A 261 -19.25 -2.58 12.65
C LEU A 261 -18.47 -3.88 12.82
N TRP A 262 -17.21 -3.80 13.25
CA TRP A 262 -16.40 -4.98 13.52
C TRP A 262 -17.02 -5.85 14.60
N ARG A 263 -17.58 -5.29 15.69
CA ARG A 263 -18.27 -6.07 16.72
C ARG A 263 -19.44 -6.90 16.17
N LYS A 264 -20.14 -6.40 15.14
CA LYS A 264 -21.21 -7.15 14.46
C LYS A 264 -20.68 -8.27 13.56
N HIS A 265 -19.48 -8.10 13.02
CA HIS A 265 -18.83 -9.02 12.07
C HIS A 265 -17.49 -9.55 12.58
N TRP A 266 -17.32 -9.74 13.89
CA TRP A 266 -15.99 -9.86 14.51
C TRP A 266 -15.21 -11.10 14.06
N LEU A 267 -15.94 -12.18 13.73
CA LEU A 267 -15.35 -13.47 13.38
C LEU A 267 -14.81 -13.47 11.95
N LEU A 268 -15.63 -13.05 10.99
CA LEU A 268 -15.37 -13.20 9.55
C LEU A 268 -15.04 -11.87 8.84
N GLY A 269 -15.31 -10.74 9.49
CA GLY A 269 -15.24 -9.43 8.84
C GLY A 269 -16.36 -9.23 7.81
N VAL A 270 -16.20 -8.19 7.00
CA VAL A 270 -17.15 -7.76 5.94
C VAL A 270 -16.54 -7.86 4.53
N GLY A 271 -15.32 -8.38 4.42
CA GLY A 271 -14.53 -8.39 3.18
C GLY A 271 -13.83 -7.06 2.91
N GLY A 272 -12.78 -7.10 2.09
CA GLY A 272 -12.07 -5.89 1.67
C GLY A 272 -13.01 -4.91 0.96
N GLY A 273 -12.97 -3.64 1.36
CA GLY A 273 -13.87 -2.60 0.84
C GLY A 273 -15.26 -2.56 1.48
N GLY A 274 -15.63 -3.53 2.32
CA GLY A 274 -16.95 -3.55 2.99
C GLY A 274 -17.21 -2.33 3.86
N TRP A 275 -16.17 -1.70 4.42
CA TRP A 275 -16.29 -0.41 5.13
C TRP A 275 -16.92 0.68 4.24
N ALA A 276 -16.44 0.83 3.00
CA ALA A 276 -16.90 1.89 2.11
C ALA A 276 -18.37 1.73 1.68
N VAL A 277 -18.89 0.50 1.72
CA VAL A 277 -20.29 0.20 1.39
C VAL A 277 -21.20 0.31 2.61
N LEU A 278 -20.80 -0.30 3.72
CA LEU A 278 -21.64 -0.39 4.92
C LEU A 278 -21.64 0.89 5.75
N TYR A 279 -20.60 1.72 5.64
CA TYR A 279 -20.52 2.98 6.37
C TYR A 279 -21.29 4.09 5.62
N PRO A 280 -22.32 4.69 6.23
CA PRO A 280 -23.24 5.61 5.55
C PRO A 280 -22.66 6.98 5.18
N SER A 281 -21.37 7.23 5.39
CA SER A 281 -20.72 8.48 4.98
C SER A 281 -20.08 8.30 3.61
N VAL A 282 -20.57 9.08 2.62
CA VAL A 282 -20.12 9.07 1.22
C VAL A 282 -18.69 9.53 0.98
N PHE A 283 -17.90 9.84 2.02
CA PHE A 283 -16.65 10.59 1.87
C PHE A 283 -15.37 9.80 2.17
N VAL A 284 -15.43 8.59 2.74
CA VAL A 284 -14.20 7.92 3.21
C VAL A 284 -14.18 6.41 2.90
N LYS A 285 -13.16 6.00 2.13
CA LYS A 285 -12.95 4.61 1.70
C LYS A 285 -12.43 3.67 2.79
N TYR A 286 -11.79 4.20 3.83
CA TYR A 286 -11.10 3.40 4.87
C TYR A 286 -11.37 3.91 6.28
N ALA A 287 -11.19 3.04 7.28
CA ALA A 287 -11.42 3.40 8.69
C ALA A 287 -10.34 4.32 9.30
N HIS A 288 -9.27 4.67 8.57
CA HIS A 288 -8.11 5.44 9.09
C HIS A 288 -7.46 4.82 10.33
N GLN A 289 -7.43 3.49 10.40
CA GLN A 289 -6.79 2.70 11.45
C GLN A 289 -6.49 1.31 10.87
N GLN A 290 -5.22 1.00 10.61
CA GLN A 290 -4.90 -0.20 9.84
C GLN A 290 -5.21 -1.52 10.56
N TYR A 291 -4.98 -1.60 11.88
CA TYR A 291 -5.30 -2.81 12.65
C TYR A 291 -6.79 -3.13 12.63
N LEU A 292 -7.63 -2.11 12.76
CA LEU A 292 -9.08 -2.22 12.71
C LEU A 292 -9.58 -2.46 11.29
N GLN A 293 -8.94 -1.84 10.29
CA GLN A 293 -9.23 -2.10 8.88
C GLN A 293 -8.99 -3.58 8.54
N VAL A 294 -7.84 -4.14 8.94
CA VAL A 294 -7.55 -5.57 8.73
C VAL A 294 -8.57 -6.45 9.43
N ALA A 295 -8.92 -6.14 10.69
CA ALA A 295 -9.94 -6.86 11.43
C ALA A 295 -11.35 -6.74 10.81
N LEU A 296 -11.68 -5.61 10.18
CA LEU A 296 -12.92 -5.44 9.42
C LEU A 296 -12.89 -6.26 8.13
N ASP A 297 -11.79 -6.27 7.40
CA ASP A 297 -11.69 -6.95 6.11
C ASP A 297 -11.71 -8.49 6.25
N THR A 298 -11.13 -9.01 7.33
CA THR A 298 -10.82 -10.45 7.47
C THR A 298 -11.25 -11.08 8.79
N GLY A 299 -11.87 -10.30 9.68
CA GLY A 299 -12.23 -10.75 11.01
C GLY A 299 -11.04 -10.88 11.96
N ILE A 300 -11.30 -11.47 13.13
CA ILE A 300 -10.31 -11.62 14.19
C ILE A 300 -9.09 -12.44 13.77
N LEU A 301 -9.26 -13.45 12.89
CA LEU A 301 -8.15 -14.33 12.50
C LEU A 301 -7.11 -13.61 11.65
N GLY A 302 -7.54 -12.79 10.68
CA GLY A 302 -6.60 -11.98 9.90
C GLY A 302 -5.98 -10.87 10.75
N GLY A 303 -6.75 -10.25 11.66
CA GLY A 303 -6.23 -9.30 12.64
C GLY A 303 -5.12 -9.88 13.54
N LEU A 304 -5.35 -11.06 14.11
CA LEU A 304 -4.37 -11.77 14.93
C LEU A 304 -3.15 -12.21 14.11
N THR A 305 -3.34 -12.65 12.87
CA THR A 305 -2.23 -13.02 11.99
C THR A 305 -1.34 -11.81 11.69
N PHE A 306 -1.94 -10.65 11.43
CA PHE A 306 -1.21 -9.41 11.20
C PHE A 306 -0.42 -8.97 12.45
N ILE A 307 -1.03 -9.05 13.63
CA ILE A 307 -0.34 -8.74 14.90
C ILE A 307 0.80 -9.75 15.16
N ALA A 308 0.56 -11.04 14.95
CA ALA A 308 1.56 -12.09 15.13
C ALA A 308 2.78 -11.88 14.22
N MET A 309 2.57 -11.38 12.99
CA MET A 309 3.64 -11.06 12.06
C MET A 309 4.55 -9.95 12.61
N ILE A 310 3.97 -8.87 13.12
CA ILE A 310 4.72 -7.78 13.74
C ILE A 310 5.44 -8.28 14.99
N ALA A 311 4.74 -9.01 15.87
CA ALA A 311 5.31 -9.55 17.11
C ALA A 311 6.49 -10.51 16.86
N GLY A 312 6.37 -11.40 15.86
CA GLY A 312 7.44 -12.33 15.47
C GLY A 312 8.71 -11.61 14.99
N SER A 313 8.54 -10.55 14.20
CA SER A 313 9.65 -9.73 13.72
C SER A 313 10.28 -8.86 14.82
N LEU A 314 9.47 -8.34 15.76
CA LEU A 314 9.98 -7.67 16.96
C LEU A 314 10.78 -8.65 17.83
N TRP A 315 10.30 -9.87 18.01
CA TRP A 315 11.04 -10.92 18.72
C TRP A 315 12.38 -11.24 18.04
N ALA A 316 12.40 -11.34 16.71
CA ALA A 316 13.63 -11.54 15.95
C ALA A 316 14.63 -10.38 16.13
N GLY A 317 14.14 -9.14 16.11
CA GLY A 317 14.97 -7.97 16.37
C GLY A 317 15.55 -7.93 17.80
N LEU A 318 14.78 -8.36 18.80
CA LEU A 318 15.24 -8.44 20.20
C LEU A 318 16.37 -9.46 20.38
N ARG A 319 16.29 -10.61 19.69
CA ARG A 319 17.33 -11.65 19.72
C ARG A 319 18.71 -11.17 19.24
N ARG A 320 18.75 -10.08 18.47
CA ARG A 320 20.01 -9.47 17.98
C ARG A 320 20.69 -8.56 18.99
N GLY A 321 20.08 -8.36 20.15
CA GLY A 321 20.59 -7.46 21.19
C GLY A 321 20.79 -6.04 20.67
N HIS A 322 21.93 -5.42 20.99
CA HIS A 322 22.23 -4.04 20.61
C HIS A 322 22.17 -3.77 19.10
N SER A 323 22.55 -4.74 18.27
CA SER A 323 22.57 -4.58 16.81
C SER A 323 21.18 -4.51 16.16
N GLY A 324 20.13 -4.99 16.85
CA GLY A 324 18.74 -4.97 16.37
C GLY A 324 17.92 -3.76 16.83
N ARG A 325 18.41 -2.98 17.82
CA ARG A 325 17.62 -1.92 18.48
C ARG A 325 17.12 -0.84 17.53
N SER A 326 17.93 -0.46 16.52
CA SER A 326 17.52 0.53 15.51
C SER A 326 16.38 0.01 14.63
N THR A 327 16.46 -1.24 14.18
CA THR A 327 15.39 -1.88 13.40
C THR A 327 14.11 -2.02 14.22
N LEU A 328 14.22 -2.40 15.50
CA LEU A 328 13.08 -2.47 16.42
C LEU A 328 12.39 -1.11 16.57
N LEU A 329 13.17 -0.05 16.79
CA LEU A 329 12.65 1.30 16.92
C LEU A 329 11.86 1.71 15.67
N VAL A 330 12.39 1.44 14.47
CA VAL A 330 11.69 1.75 13.22
C VAL A 330 10.39 0.96 13.10
N ILE A 331 10.39 -0.34 13.39
CA ILE A 331 9.17 -1.17 13.34
C ILE A 331 8.12 -0.65 14.33
N LEU A 332 8.52 -0.30 15.56
CA LEU A 332 7.61 0.22 16.58
C LEU A 332 7.01 1.56 16.18
N LEU A 333 7.83 2.51 15.70
CA LEU A 333 7.32 3.82 15.28
C LEU A 333 6.40 3.72 14.06
N PHE A 334 6.72 2.85 13.11
CA PHE A 334 5.85 2.57 11.96
C PHE A 334 4.53 1.94 12.45
N GLY A 335 4.61 0.94 13.33
CA GLY A 335 3.44 0.29 13.94
C GLY A 335 2.53 1.27 14.70
N ILE A 336 3.11 2.20 15.45
CA ILE A 336 2.37 3.27 16.12
C ILE A 336 1.66 4.14 15.09
N HIS A 337 2.32 4.52 13.99
CA HIS A 337 1.72 5.40 13.00
C HIS A 337 0.51 4.78 12.28
N ILE A 338 0.60 3.51 11.88
CA ILE A 338 -0.51 2.79 11.22
C ILE A 338 -1.69 2.53 12.17
N ALA A 339 -1.54 2.79 13.48
CA ALA A 339 -2.65 2.83 14.43
C ALA A 339 -3.50 4.11 14.31
N PHE A 340 -3.09 5.08 13.48
CA PHE A 340 -3.78 6.36 13.31
C PHE A 340 -4.12 6.68 11.86
N ASP A 341 -3.59 5.94 10.89
CA ASP A 341 -3.77 6.21 9.46
C ASP A 341 -3.79 4.93 8.60
N ILE A 342 -4.03 5.09 7.30
CA ILE A 342 -4.22 4.02 6.30
C ILE A 342 -3.03 3.85 5.36
N ASP A 343 -1.81 4.10 5.83
CA ASP A 343 -0.64 4.11 4.93
C ASP A 343 -0.43 2.76 4.23
N LEU A 344 -0.84 1.65 4.86
CA LEU A 344 -0.72 0.32 4.26
C LEU A 344 -1.75 0.06 3.15
N ALA A 345 -2.70 0.96 2.92
CA ALA A 345 -3.54 0.92 1.72
C ALA A 345 -2.72 1.20 0.44
N TYR A 346 -1.53 1.79 0.56
CA TYR A 346 -0.56 1.95 -0.52
C TYR A 346 0.32 0.71 -0.59
N PRO A 347 0.23 -0.14 -1.64
CA PRO A 347 1.06 -1.35 -1.74
C PRO A 347 2.55 -1.08 -1.58
N LEU A 348 3.05 0.07 -2.07
CA LEU A 348 4.46 0.48 -1.89
C LEU A 348 4.87 0.58 -0.41
N ILE A 349 4.02 1.22 0.41
CA ILE A 349 4.30 1.46 1.83
C ILE A 349 4.10 0.17 2.63
N PHE A 350 3.11 -0.65 2.26
CA PHE A 350 2.95 -1.97 2.85
C PHE A 350 4.16 -2.86 2.54
N GLY A 351 4.64 -2.90 1.30
CA GLY A 351 5.85 -3.66 0.98
C GLY A 351 7.11 -3.12 1.68
N LEU A 352 7.24 -1.80 1.87
CA LEU A 352 8.28 -1.22 2.73
C LEU A 352 8.20 -1.79 4.16
N PHE A 353 7.01 -1.80 4.75
CA PHE A 353 6.80 -2.36 6.09
C PHE A 353 7.14 -3.85 6.14
N ILE A 354 6.68 -4.64 5.17
CA ILE A 354 7.00 -6.08 5.08
C ILE A 354 8.49 -6.34 4.86
N MET A 355 9.19 -5.52 4.07
CA MET A 355 10.64 -5.62 3.93
C MET A 355 11.37 -5.33 5.25
N LEU A 356 10.86 -4.42 6.09
CA LEU A 356 11.42 -4.16 7.43
C LEU A 356 11.24 -5.39 8.33
N LEU A 357 10.04 -5.97 8.38
CA LEU A 357 9.74 -7.20 9.14
C LEU A 357 10.63 -8.36 8.68
N THR A 358 10.69 -8.58 7.36
CA THR A 358 11.50 -9.62 6.72
C THR A 358 13.00 -9.41 6.99
N GLY A 359 13.48 -8.17 6.94
CA GLY A 359 14.86 -7.81 7.25
C GLY A 359 15.22 -8.08 8.71
N ALA A 360 14.31 -7.80 9.64
CA ALA A 360 14.50 -8.11 11.06
C ALA A 360 14.62 -9.62 11.29
N GLU A 361 13.75 -10.42 10.67
CA GLU A 361 13.79 -11.88 10.78
C GLU A 361 14.99 -12.51 10.08
N ALA A 362 15.33 -12.05 8.87
CA ALA A 362 16.48 -12.54 8.12
C ALA A 362 17.83 -12.30 8.82
N GLU A 363 17.91 -11.28 9.67
CA GLU A 363 19.10 -10.96 10.46
C GLU A 363 19.04 -11.50 11.89
N GLY A 364 17.85 -11.79 12.42
CA GLY A 364 17.63 -12.27 13.80
C GLY A 364 17.49 -13.78 13.94
N PHE A 365 17.08 -14.48 12.89
CA PHE A 365 17.01 -15.94 12.86
C PHE A 365 18.11 -16.53 11.98
N SER A 366 18.68 -17.65 12.42
CA SER A 366 19.58 -18.49 11.63
C SER A 366 18.80 -19.31 10.59
N ALA A 367 18.08 -18.64 9.70
CA ALA A 367 17.27 -19.31 8.68
C ALA A 367 18.18 -20.02 7.68
N ARG A 368 17.99 -21.33 7.52
CA ARG A 368 18.67 -22.11 6.50
C ARG A 368 17.84 -22.08 5.21
N PRO A 369 18.49 -21.96 4.03
CA PRO A 369 17.76 -22.00 2.77
C PRO A 369 17.08 -23.37 2.63
N PHE A 370 15.77 -23.36 2.39
CA PHE A 370 15.01 -24.55 2.05
C PHE A 370 15.38 -24.97 0.64
N ARG A 371 15.78 -26.23 0.46
CA ARG A 371 16.15 -26.80 -0.85
C ARG A 371 14.97 -27.57 -1.41
N PHE A 372 14.54 -27.21 -2.61
CA PHE A 372 13.53 -27.97 -3.33
C PHE A 372 14.18 -29.12 -4.09
N SER A 373 13.53 -30.29 -4.07
CA SER A 373 13.76 -31.30 -5.09
C SER A 373 13.11 -30.82 -6.40
N ARG A 374 13.44 -31.43 -7.54
CA ARG A 374 12.80 -31.07 -8.82
C ARG A 374 11.27 -31.18 -8.74
N TRP A 375 10.77 -32.21 -8.08
CA TRP A 375 9.33 -32.43 -7.87
C TRP A 375 8.71 -31.41 -6.92
N THR A 376 9.31 -31.16 -5.74
CA THR A 376 8.74 -30.17 -4.81
C THR A 376 8.82 -28.77 -5.38
N GLY A 377 9.87 -28.43 -6.12
CA GLY A 377 9.98 -27.16 -6.85
C GLY A 377 8.87 -27.00 -7.88
N ALA A 378 8.58 -28.03 -8.69
CA ALA A 378 7.49 -27.98 -9.67
C ALA A 378 6.12 -27.82 -9.00
N VAL A 379 5.85 -28.57 -7.92
CA VAL A 379 4.58 -28.48 -7.17
C VAL A 379 4.42 -27.09 -6.54
N THR A 380 5.48 -26.52 -5.95
CA THR A 380 5.44 -25.16 -5.38
C THR A 380 5.33 -24.08 -6.47
N ALA A 381 5.86 -24.32 -7.66
CA ALA A 381 5.78 -23.38 -8.77
C ALA A 381 4.38 -23.31 -9.41
N LEU A 382 3.56 -24.36 -9.28
CA LEU A 382 2.22 -24.40 -9.89
C LEU A 382 1.26 -23.33 -9.33
N PRO A 383 1.07 -23.16 -8.01
CA PRO A 383 0.26 -22.06 -7.48
C PRO A 383 0.77 -20.67 -7.89
N VAL A 384 2.09 -20.51 -7.99
CA VAL A 384 2.72 -19.25 -8.44
C VAL A 384 2.38 -18.99 -9.91
N LEU A 385 2.39 -20.02 -10.77
CA LEU A 385 1.97 -19.89 -12.16
C LEU A 385 0.48 -19.56 -12.27
N CYS A 386 -0.38 -20.21 -11.48
CA CYS A 386 -1.81 -19.89 -11.42
C CYS A 386 -2.03 -18.42 -11.03
N ALA A 387 -1.28 -17.91 -10.05
CA ALA A 387 -1.33 -16.51 -9.65
C ALA A 387 -0.92 -15.56 -10.80
N ILE A 388 0.16 -15.88 -11.54
CA ILE A 388 0.58 -15.11 -12.73
C ILE A 388 -0.56 -15.04 -13.76
N VAL A 389 -1.19 -16.18 -14.06
CA VAL A 389 -2.30 -16.25 -15.02
C VAL A 389 -3.49 -15.44 -14.52
N ALA A 390 -3.87 -15.59 -13.25
CA ALA A 390 -4.98 -14.87 -12.64
C ALA A 390 -4.76 -13.34 -12.62
N PHE A 391 -3.59 -12.86 -12.21
CA PHE A 391 -3.30 -11.43 -12.20
C PHE A 391 -3.15 -10.85 -13.61
N THR A 392 -2.67 -11.65 -14.57
CA THR A 392 -2.68 -11.26 -15.99
C THR A 392 -4.11 -11.11 -16.50
N TRP A 393 -4.99 -12.07 -16.18
CA TRP A 393 -6.41 -12.01 -16.52
C TRP A 393 -7.09 -10.76 -15.94
N LEU A 394 -6.92 -10.51 -14.64
CA LEU A 394 -7.45 -9.32 -13.97
C LEU A 394 -6.91 -8.03 -14.60
N THR A 395 -5.60 -7.96 -14.86
CA THR A 395 -4.97 -6.82 -15.54
C THR A 395 -5.62 -6.55 -16.89
N LEU A 396 -5.82 -7.57 -17.71
CA LEU A 396 -6.45 -7.43 -19.02
C LEU A 396 -7.90 -6.97 -18.92
N GLY A 397 -8.68 -7.52 -17.99
CA GLY A 397 -10.06 -7.10 -17.75
C GLY A 397 -10.17 -5.63 -17.35
N TYR A 398 -9.38 -5.21 -16.36
CA TYR A 398 -9.42 -3.82 -15.88
C TYR A 398 -8.79 -2.81 -16.84
N ASN A 399 -7.82 -3.22 -17.66
CA ASN A 399 -7.31 -2.36 -18.74
C ASN A 399 -8.38 -2.13 -19.82
N ARG A 400 -9.24 -3.12 -20.10
CA ARG A 400 -10.39 -2.93 -20.99
C ARG A 400 -11.43 -2.01 -20.39
N LEU A 401 -11.69 -2.12 -19.08
CA LEU A 401 -12.59 -1.21 -18.36
C LEU A 401 -12.08 0.25 -18.46
N ALA A 402 -10.82 0.50 -18.08
CA ALA A 402 -10.19 1.82 -18.18
C ALA A 402 -10.11 2.33 -19.63
N GLY A 403 -9.90 1.42 -20.59
CA GLY A 403 -9.98 1.73 -22.02
C GLY A 403 -11.36 2.25 -22.41
N GLY A 404 -12.43 1.62 -21.91
CA GLY A 404 -13.81 2.04 -22.13
C GLY A 404 -14.08 3.45 -21.59
N GLU A 405 -13.72 3.69 -20.33
CA GLU A 405 -13.83 5.02 -19.69
C GLU A 405 -13.09 6.10 -20.50
N SER A 406 -11.87 5.81 -20.97
CA SER A 406 -11.08 6.75 -21.77
C SER A 406 -11.73 7.07 -23.12
N GLN A 407 -12.38 6.09 -23.77
CA GLN A 407 -13.10 6.32 -25.03
C GLN A 407 -14.43 7.06 -24.81
N MET A 408 -15.12 6.83 -23.68
CA MET A 408 -16.29 7.61 -23.29
C MET A 408 -15.97 9.10 -23.17
N LEU A 409 -14.84 9.44 -22.53
CA LEU A 409 -14.36 10.83 -22.43
C LEU A 409 -14.08 11.47 -23.81
N ARG A 410 -13.73 10.65 -24.81
CA ARG A 410 -13.52 11.07 -26.20
C ARG A 410 -14.80 11.03 -27.05
N LYS A 411 -15.93 10.62 -26.46
CA LYS A 411 -17.22 10.39 -27.14
C LYS A 411 -17.14 9.38 -28.30
N ASP A 412 -16.16 8.46 -28.28
CA ASP A 412 -16.09 7.35 -29.25
C ASP A 412 -16.93 6.18 -28.72
N TRP A 413 -18.25 6.31 -28.88
CA TRP A 413 -19.25 5.41 -28.29
C TRP A 413 -19.04 3.94 -28.70
N HIS A 414 -18.70 3.70 -29.96
CA HIS A 414 -18.50 2.34 -30.47
C HIS A 414 -17.28 1.67 -29.80
N LYS A 415 -16.13 2.37 -29.74
CA LYS A 415 -14.95 1.80 -29.09
C LYS A 415 -15.14 1.66 -27.58
N ALA A 416 -15.86 2.59 -26.95
CA ALA A 416 -16.23 2.48 -25.55
C ALA A 416 -17.05 1.22 -25.28
N GLU A 417 -18.14 1.00 -26.04
CA GLU A 417 -19.00 -0.18 -25.92
C GLU A 417 -18.21 -1.48 -26.13
N GLN A 418 -17.38 -1.54 -27.19
CA GLN A 418 -16.55 -2.72 -27.46
C GLN A 418 -15.58 -3.03 -26.31
N SER A 419 -14.97 -1.99 -25.73
CA SER A 419 -14.02 -2.16 -24.62
C SER A 419 -14.73 -2.59 -23.34
N LEU A 420 -15.87 -1.99 -23.00
CA LEU A 420 -16.64 -2.31 -21.80
C LEU A 420 -17.29 -3.70 -21.88
N LEU A 421 -17.88 -4.09 -23.01
CA LEU A 421 -18.36 -5.47 -23.22
C LEU A 421 -17.21 -6.49 -23.19
N GLY A 422 -16.02 -6.09 -23.63
CA GLY A 422 -14.81 -6.89 -23.48
C GLY A 422 -14.33 -7.01 -22.03
N ALA A 423 -14.58 -6.01 -21.19
CA ALA A 423 -14.32 -6.04 -19.76
C ALA A 423 -15.35 -6.93 -19.05
N ASP A 424 -16.63 -6.82 -19.39
CA ASP A 424 -17.73 -7.63 -18.85
C ASP A 424 -17.49 -9.13 -19.05
N LYS A 425 -17.11 -9.52 -20.27
CA LYS A 425 -16.71 -10.91 -20.57
C LYS A 425 -15.53 -11.41 -19.74
N ALA A 426 -14.61 -10.51 -19.36
CA ALA A 426 -13.43 -10.87 -18.57
C ALA A 426 -13.73 -10.82 -17.05
N LEU A 427 -14.64 -9.95 -16.63
CA LEU A 427 -14.96 -9.64 -15.24
C LEU A 427 -16.49 -9.65 -15.03
N PRO A 428 -17.19 -10.79 -15.27
CA PRO A 428 -18.66 -10.85 -15.21
C PRO A 428 -19.24 -10.66 -13.80
N TRP A 429 -18.38 -10.53 -12.80
CA TRP A 429 -18.70 -10.30 -11.39
C TRP A 429 -18.37 -8.87 -10.95
N SER A 430 -17.91 -8.01 -11.86
CA SER A 430 -17.55 -6.62 -11.58
C SER A 430 -18.77 -5.72 -11.69
N HIS A 431 -19.29 -5.29 -10.54
CA HIS A 431 -20.35 -4.29 -10.50
C HIS A 431 -19.90 -2.97 -11.15
N GLU A 432 -18.61 -2.62 -11.08
CA GLU A 432 -18.07 -1.41 -11.71
C GLU A 432 -18.19 -1.48 -13.23
N THR A 433 -18.04 -2.67 -13.82
CA THR A 433 -18.18 -2.85 -15.27
C THR A 433 -19.61 -2.57 -15.73
N HIS A 434 -20.60 -3.09 -15.01
CA HIS A 434 -22.01 -2.80 -15.26
C HIS A 434 -22.35 -1.32 -15.01
N TYR A 435 -21.78 -0.72 -13.97
CA TYR A 435 -21.92 0.71 -13.70
C TYR A 435 -21.39 1.57 -14.87
N GLN A 436 -20.21 1.25 -15.42
CA GLN A 436 -19.65 1.97 -16.56
C GLN A 436 -20.44 1.72 -17.85
N LEU A 437 -20.97 0.51 -18.07
CA LEU A 437 -21.89 0.23 -19.17
C LEU A 437 -23.18 1.05 -19.07
N ALA A 438 -23.75 1.16 -17.87
CA ALA A 438 -24.92 2.00 -17.63
C ALA A 438 -24.63 3.48 -17.96
N ALA A 439 -23.47 3.99 -17.52
CA ALA A 439 -23.04 5.36 -17.82
C ALA A 439 -22.85 5.59 -19.32
N LEU A 440 -22.25 4.62 -20.03
CA LEU A 440 -22.10 4.66 -21.49
C LEU A 440 -23.46 4.73 -22.19
N TYR A 441 -24.37 3.82 -21.86
CA TYR A 441 -25.67 3.76 -22.52
C TYR A 441 -26.53 4.99 -22.22
N SER A 442 -26.47 5.53 -21.01
CA SER A 442 -27.12 6.80 -20.67
C SER A 442 -26.56 7.95 -21.51
N ALA A 443 -25.24 8.02 -21.68
CA ALA A 443 -24.61 9.05 -22.51
C ALA A 443 -25.00 8.92 -24.00
N ILE A 444 -25.07 7.70 -24.54
CA ILE A 444 -25.54 7.45 -25.92
C ILE A 444 -27.01 7.84 -26.07
N ALA A 445 -27.86 7.49 -25.11
CA ALA A 445 -29.28 7.85 -25.11
C ALA A 445 -29.47 9.36 -25.14
N GLN A 446 -28.71 10.10 -24.34
CA GLN A 446 -28.73 11.57 -24.31
C GLN A 446 -28.21 12.19 -25.63
N ASP A 447 -27.17 11.60 -26.23
CA ASP A 447 -26.57 12.09 -27.47
C ASP A 447 -27.45 11.84 -28.71
N LYS A 448 -28.11 10.67 -28.76
CA LYS A 448 -28.90 10.23 -29.92
C LYS A 448 -30.42 10.42 -29.76
N GLY A 449 -30.92 10.66 -28.55
CA GLY A 449 -32.35 10.68 -28.25
C GLY A 449 -33.02 9.31 -28.39
N ASP A 450 -32.29 8.22 -28.12
CA ASP A 450 -32.76 6.85 -28.34
C ASP A 450 -33.12 6.16 -27.01
N ALA A 451 -34.42 5.90 -26.82
CA ALA A 451 -34.96 5.28 -25.61
C ALA A 451 -34.43 3.85 -25.38
N ILE A 452 -34.05 3.12 -26.43
CA ILE A 452 -33.52 1.75 -26.31
C ILE A 452 -32.21 1.75 -25.50
N TYR A 453 -31.37 2.77 -25.68
CA TYR A 453 -30.15 2.89 -24.89
C TYR A 453 -30.43 3.32 -23.45
N MET A 454 -31.51 4.06 -23.19
CA MET A 454 -31.91 4.36 -21.82
C MET A 454 -32.36 3.09 -21.08
N ASP A 455 -33.14 2.23 -21.74
CA ASP A 455 -33.56 0.94 -21.16
C ASP A 455 -32.36 0.05 -20.82
N LYS A 456 -31.37 -0.02 -21.72
CA LYS A 456 -30.10 -0.72 -21.44
C LYS A 456 -29.36 -0.11 -20.25
N ALA A 457 -29.33 1.22 -20.15
CA ALA A 457 -28.67 1.90 -19.02
C ALA A 457 -29.31 1.52 -17.68
N VAL A 458 -30.65 1.49 -17.63
CA VAL A 458 -31.41 1.05 -16.44
C VAL A 458 -31.10 -0.41 -16.12
N GLN A 459 -31.10 -1.30 -17.11
CA GLN A 459 -30.80 -2.73 -16.90
C GLN A 459 -29.40 -2.97 -16.34
N GLU A 460 -28.38 -2.30 -16.88
CA GLU A 460 -27.00 -2.42 -16.39
C GLU A 460 -26.85 -1.82 -14.99
N MET A 461 -27.52 -0.70 -14.70
CA MET A 461 -27.52 -0.11 -13.35
C MET A 461 -28.22 -1.02 -12.33
N GLN A 462 -29.34 -1.65 -12.72
CA GLN A 462 -30.01 -2.65 -11.90
C GLN A 462 -29.06 -3.81 -11.58
N THR A 463 -28.36 -4.32 -12.59
CA THR A 463 -27.36 -5.39 -12.44
C THR A 463 -26.26 -4.99 -11.45
N ALA A 464 -25.69 -3.79 -11.59
CA ALA A 464 -24.69 -3.26 -10.67
C ALA A 464 -25.23 -3.12 -9.23
N SER A 465 -26.48 -2.65 -9.08
CA SER A 465 -27.15 -2.51 -7.78
C SER A 465 -27.45 -3.87 -7.13
N ASP A 466 -27.79 -4.89 -7.91
CA ASP A 466 -28.05 -6.25 -7.40
C ASP A 466 -26.77 -6.95 -6.96
N MET A 467 -25.63 -6.62 -7.58
CA MET A 467 -24.31 -7.11 -7.16
C MET A 467 -23.84 -6.50 -5.84
N ILE A 468 -24.24 -5.26 -5.52
CA ILE A 468 -23.97 -4.62 -4.23
C ILE A 468 -25.25 -4.01 -3.65
N PRO A 469 -26.14 -4.83 -3.08
CA PRO A 469 -27.44 -4.38 -2.59
C PRO A 469 -27.35 -3.33 -1.48
N GLU A 470 -26.24 -3.23 -0.76
CA GLU A 470 -26.07 -2.24 0.31
C GLU A 470 -25.56 -0.89 -0.20
N ASN A 471 -25.17 -0.78 -1.49
CA ASN A 471 -24.66 0.46 -2.05
C ASN A 471 -25.79 1.47 -2.30
N ARG A 472 -25.85 2.50 -1.44
CA ARG A 472 -26.87 3.55 -1.51
C ARG A 472 -26.76 4.42 -2.76
N ASN A 473 -25.56 4.61 -3.28
CA ASN A 473 -25.34 5.44 -4.47
C ASN A 473 -25.97 4.77 -5.69
N TYR A 474 -25.78 3.47 -5.86
CA TYR A 474 -26.39 2.72 -6.97
C TYR A 474 -27.91 2.74 -6.88
N LYS A 475 -28.49 2.54 -5.69
CA LYS A 475 -29.94 2.68 -5.47
C LYS A 475 -30.47 4.07 -5.82
N ALA A 476 -29.73 5.12 -5.49
CA ALA A 476 -30.13 6.49 -5.78
C ALA A 476 -30.05 6.79 -7.29
N MET A 477 -28.99 6.32 -7.96
CA MET A 477 -28.79 6.49 -9.40
C MET A 477 -29.80 5.68 -10.21
N LEU A 478 -30.12 4.46 -9.80
CA LEU A 478 -31.17 3.64 -10.42
C LEU A 478 -32.52 4.36 -10.37
N LYS A 479 -32.94 4.84 -9.19
CA LYS A 479 -34.18 5.63 -9.05
C LYS A 479 -34.20 6.89 -9.90
N GLN A 480 -33.04 7.50 -10.14
CA GLN A 480 -32.94 8.66 -11.01
C GLN A 480 -33.08 8.26 -12.49
N ALA A 481 -32.47 7.14 -12.89
CA ALA A 481 -32.57 6.61 -14.25
C ALA A 481 -34.01 6.17 -14.59
N GLU A 482 -34.69 5.48 -13.67
CA GLU A 482 -36.11 5.08 -13.82
C GLU A 482 -37.02 6.31 -14.04
N LYS A 483 -36.80 7.40 -13.29
CA LYS A 483 -37.54 8.65 -13.46
C LYS A 483 -37.29 9.37 -14.78
N GLN A 484 -36.17 9.10 -15.45
CA GLN A 484 -35.87 9.67 -16.77
C GLN A 484 -36.48 8.86 -17.91
N GLN A 485 -36.96 7.65 -17.60
CA GLN A 485 -37.66 6.76 -18.53
C GLN A 485 -39.17 7.07 -18.60
N GLU A 486 -39.75 7.49 -17.47
CA GLU A 486 -41.12 8.04 -17.35
C GLU A 486 -41.25 9.43 -18.02
#